data_AF-A0A3N6SF02-F1
#
_entry.id   AF-A0A3N6SF02-F1
#
_cell.length_a   1.000
_cell.length_b   1.000
_cell.length_c   1.000
_cell.angle_alpha   90.00
_cell.angle_beta   90.00
_cell.angle_gamma   90.00
#
_symmetry.space_group_name_H-M   'P 1'
#
loop_
_entity.id
_entity.type
_entity.pdbx_description
1 polymer ?
#
loop_
_entity_poly.entity_id
_entity_poly.type
_entity_poly.pdbx_seq_one_letter_code
_entity_poly.pdbx_strand_id
1 'polypeptide(L)'
;MERLANSAWIAIDPSSESMDSTTHAVIYRINDRWKLHDFWVVNFKAFILDAHVRISDSIICGSAREACNIKPGAVIQVRQITEEQGGELPF
;
A
#
# COMPACT_ATOMS: atom_id res chain seq x y z
N MET A 1 -14.23 24.82 4.95
CA MET A 1 -12.86 24.56 5.44
C MET A 1 -12.52 23.12 5.06
N GLU A 2 -12.03 22.92 3.84
CA GLU A 2 -11.76 21.58 3.31
C GLU A 2 -10.33 21.16 3.69
N ARG A 3 -10.20 20.10 4.49
CA ARG A 3 -8.91 19.47 4.76
C ARG A 3 -8.51 18.68 3.52
N LEU A 4 -7.54 19.19 2.77
CA LEU A 4 -6.79 18.42 1.78
C LEU A 4 -6.11 17.26 2.52
N ALA A 5 -6.71 16.08 2.46
CA ALA A 5 -6.05 14.86 2.86
C ALA A 5 -4.95 14.61 1.82
N ASN A 6 -3.70 14.93 2.16
CA ASN A 6 -2.56 14.56 1.34
C ASN A 6 -2.57 13.04 1.19
N SER A 7 -2.88 12.56 -0.01
CA SER A 7 -2.80 11.16 -0.37
C SER A 7 -1.31 10.79 -0.43
N ALA A 8 -0.80 10.16 0.63
CA ALA A 8 0.51 9.52 0.58
C ALA A 8 0.37 8.24 -0.27
N TRP A 9 1.20 8.14 -1.30
CA TRP A 9 1.35 6.95 -2.13
C TRP A 9 2.58 6.21 -1.62
N ILE A 10 2.44 4.93 -1.26
CA ILE A 10 3.56 4.08 -0.85
C ILE A 10 3.73 3.03 -1.95
N ALA A 11 4.95 2.83 -2.43
CA ALA A 11 5.28 1.75 -3.36
C ALA A 11 6.04 0.67 -2.58
N ILE A 12 5.64 -0.59 -2.73
CA ILE A 12 6.28 -1.71 -2.03
C ILE A 12 7.23 -2.40 -3.00
N ASP A 13 8.53 -2.33 -2.74
CA ASP A 13 9.54 -3.18 -3.39
C ASP A 13 9.78 -4.45 -2.54
N PRO A 14 9.41 -5.65 -3.03
CA PRO A 14 9.62 -6.89 -2.31
C PRO A 14 11.10 -7.33 -2.24
N SER A 15 12.05 -6.62 -2.87
CA SER A 15 13.44 -7.07 -3.00
C SER A 15 14.45 -6.48 -1.98
N SER A 16 14.05 -5.60 -1.06
CA SER A 16 15.01 -5.03 -0.10
C SER A 16 15.14 -5.87 1.17
N GLU A 17 16.36 -6.37 1.44
CA GLU A 17 16.85 -6.90 2.72
C GLU A 17 17.40 -5.78 3.62
N SER A 18 16.79 -4.59 3.64
CA SER A 18 17.12 -3.57 4.63
C SER A 18 16.29 -3.77 5.89
N MET A 19 16.84 -3.37 7.03
CA MET A 19 16.30 -3.50 8.39
C MET A 19 15.11 -2.55 8.60
N ASP A 20 14.14 -2.60 7.69
CA ASP A 20 12.99 -1.71 7.58
C ASP A 20 11.93 -2.13 8.60
N SER A 21 11.46 -1.17 9.38
CA SER A 21 10.35 -1.32 10.32
C SER A 21 9.08 -1.75 9.56
N THR A 22 8.90 -3.06 9.44
CA THR A 22 7.70 -3.65 8.84
C THR A 22 6.53 -3.37 9.78
N THR A 23 5.57 -2.58 9.31
CA THR A 23 4.40 -2.18 10.08
C THR A 23 3.16 -2.91 9.57
N HIS A 24 2.20 -3.17 10.47
CA HIS A 24 0.94 -3.82 10.09
C HIS A 24 -0.16 -2.79 9.83
N ALA A 25 -0.90 -2.99 8.75
CA ALA A 25 -2.08 -2.20 8.43
C ALA A 25 -3.30 -3.09 8.21
N VAL A 26 -4.48 -2.58 8.56
CA VAL A 26 -5.75 -3.26 8.34
C VAL A 26 -6.50 -2.58 7.21
N ILE A 27 -6.81 -3.33 6.16
CA ILE A 27 -7.65 -2.83 5.07
C ILE A 27 -9.06 -2.59 5.60
N TYR A 28 -9.58 -1.36 5.53
CA TYR A 28 -10.96 -1.07 5.93
C TYR A 28 -11.88 -0.80 4.74
N ARG A 29 -11.34 -0.57 3.54
CA ARG A 29 -12.12 -0.35 2.33
C ARG A 29 -11.37 -0.82 1.09
N ILE A 30 -12.08 -1.50 0.20
CA ILE A 30 -11.63 -1.73 -1.18
C ILE A 30 -12.31 -0.67 -2.07
N ASN A 31 -11.52 0.06 -2.84
CA ASN A 31 -12.03 1.11 -3.74
C ASN A 31 -12.45 0.49 -5.08
N ASP A 32 -11.59 -0.33 -5.67
CA ASP A 32 -11.85 -1.01 -6.94
C ASP A 32 -10.97 -2.26 -7.08
N ARG A 33 -11.29 -3.04 -8.11
CA ARG A 33 -10.46 -4.12 -8.63
C ARG A 33 -10.51 -4.06 -10.14
N TRP A 34 -9.35 -4.12 -10.79
CA TRP A 34 -9.30 -4.08 -12.25
C TRP A 34 -8.14 -4.92 -12.75
N LYS A 35 -8.27 -5.37 -14.01
CA LYS A 35 -7.26 -6.19 -14.67
C LYS A 35 -6.34 -5.28 -15.49
N LEU A 36 -5.04 -5.42 -15.29
CA LEU A 36 -3.99 -4.78 -16.08
C LEU A 36 -3.15 -5.86 -16.75
N HIS A 37 -3.35 -6.06 -18.05
CA HIS A 37 -2.72 -7.15 -18.81
C HIS A 37 -2.94 -8.51 -18.14
N ASP A 38 -1.89 -9.13 -17.56
CA ASP A 38 -1.97 -10.44 -16.90
C ASP A 38 -2.14 -10.35 -15.38
N PHE A 39 -2.14 -9.14 -14.82
CA PHE A 39 -2.23 -8.90 -13.38
C PHE A 39 -3.57 -8.29 -13.00
N TRP A 40 -3.91 -8.42 -11.72
CA TRP A 40 -5.04 -7.75 -11.11
C TRP A 40 -4.55 -6.74 -10.09
N VAL A 41 -5.07 -5.51 -10.18
CA VAL A 41 -4.78 -4.45 -9.22
C VAL A 41 -5.99 -4.29 -8.31
N VAL A 42 -5.73 -4.27 -7.01
CA VAL A 42 -6.73 -3.99 -5.97
C VAL A 42 -6.37 -2.69 -5.30
N ASN A 43 -7.12 -1.62 -5.57
CA ASN A 43 -6.94 -0.36 -4.86
C ASN A 43 -7.73 -0.39 -3.54
N PHE A 44 -7.10 0.01 -2.44
CA PHE A 44 -7.71 -0.06 -1.12
C PHE A 44 -7.34 1.13 -0.23
N LYS A 45 -7.99 1.20 0.93
CA LYS A 45 -7.60 2.05 2.05
C LYS A 45 -7.36 1.19 3.27
N ALA A 46 -6.25 1.46 3.96
CA ALA A 46 -5.86 0.74 5.16
C ALA A 46 -5.55 1.69 6.31
N PHE A 47 -5.59 1.16 7.52
CA PHE A 47 -5.21 1.86 8.74
C PHE A 47 -3.99 1.19 9.34
N ILE A 48 -2.90 1.94 9.44
CA ILE A 48 -1.67 1.52 10.10
C ILE A 48 -1.91 1.51 11.61
N LEU A 49 -1.76 0.36 12.24
CA LEU A 49 -2.10 0.18 13.65
C LEU A 49 -1.16 0.98 14.56
N ASP A 50 0.14 0.91 14.31
CA ASP A 50 1.16 1.48 15.23
C ASP A 50 1.26 3.01 15.12
N ALA A 51 1.13 3.55 13.91
CA ALA A 51 1.23 5.00 13.66
C ALA A 51 -0.14 5.73 13.70
N HIS A 52 -1.25 5.00 13.78
CA HIS A 52 -2.61 5.54 13.70
C HIS A 52 -2.88 6.37 12.42
N VAL A 53 -2.25 5.99 11.31
CA VAL A 53 -2.35 6.69 10.02
C VAL A 53 -3.26 5.93 9.05
N ARG A 54 -4.05 6.66 8.26
CA ARG A 54 -4.80 6.10 7.13
C ARG A 54 -3.98 6.24 5.85
N ILE A 55 -3.88 5.15 5.10
CA ILE A 55 -3.21 5.12 3.79
C ILE A 55 -4.20 4.71 2.69
N SER A 56 -3.88 5.08 1.46
CA SER A 56 -4.49 4.53 0.25
C SER A 56 -3.38 3.93 -0.60
N ASP A 57 -3.57 2.69 -1.04
CA ASP A 57 -2.50 1.92 -1.69
C ASP A 57 -3.11 0.82 -2.58
N SER A 58 -2.25 0.06 -3.24
CA SER A 58 -2.61 -0.94 -4.25
C SER A 58 -1.85 -2.25 -4.03
N ILE A 59 -2.54 -3.39 -4.18
CA ILE A 59 -1.92 -4.72 -4.23
C ILE A 59 -2.04 -5.28 -5.65
N ILE A 60 -0.93 -5.83 -6.15
CA ILE A 60 -0.87 -6.56 -7.42
C ILE A 60 -1.06 -8.05 -7.13
N CYS A 61 -1.99 -8.68 -7.83
CA CYS A 61 -2.31 -10.10 -7.75
C CYS A 61 -2.05 -10.77 -9.11
N GLY A 62 -1.63 -12.04 -9.10
CA GLY A 62 -1.45 -12.82 -10.32
C GLY A 62 -2.75 -13.39 -10.88
N SER A 63 -3.83 -13.40 -10.08
CA SER A 63 -5.12 -13.91 -10.52
C SER A 63 -6.32 -13.13 -9.97
N ALA A 64 -7.44 -13.25 -10.68
CA ALA A 64 -8.72 -12.70 -10.23
C ALA A 64 -9.14 -13.29 -8.86
N ARG A 65 -8.79 -14.56 -8.61
CA ARG A 65 -9.11 -15.26 -7.37
C ARG A 65 -8.38 -14.63 -6.19
N GLU A 66 -7.08 -14.38 -6.32
CA GLU A 66 -6.28 -13.67 -5.32
C GLU A 66 -6.85 -12.27 -5.05
N ALA A 67 -7.10 -11.49 -6.11
CA ALA A 67 -7.67 -10.15 -5.98
C ALA A 67 -9.03 -10.13 -5.27
N CYS A 68 -9.89 -11.11 -5.56
CA CYS A 68 -11.20 -11.26 -4.93
C CYS A 68 -11.13 -11.76 -3.48
N ASN A 69 -10.05 -12.44 -3.08
CA ASN A 69 -9.82 -12.91 -1.72
C ASN A 69 -9.39 -11.78 -0.77
N ILE A 70 -8.87 -10.66 -1.30
CA ILE A 70 -8.57 -9.48 -0.49
C ILE A 70 -9.88 -8.81 -0.07
N LYS A 71 -10.14 -8.74 1.24
CA LYS A 71 -11.36 -8.19 1.85
C LYS A 71 -11.03 -7.11 2.89
N PRO A 72 -11.96 -6.20 3.18
CA PRO A 72 -11.91 -5.42 4.41
C PRO A 72 -11.73 -6.33 5.63
N GLY A 73 -10.90 -5.92 6.58
CA GLY A 73 -10.45 -6.72 7.72
C GLY A 73 -9.14 -7.46 7.48
N ALA A 74 -8.65 -7.56 6.24
CA ALA A 74 -7.36 -8.17 5.96
C ALA A 74 -6.22 -7.35 6.57
N VAL A 75 -5.32 -8.06 7.26
CA VAL A 75 -4.06 -7.51 7.76
C VAL A 75 -3.02 -7.63 6.66
N ILE A 76 -2.35 -6.53 6.35
CA ILE A 76 -1.24 -6.46 5.40
C ILE A 76 0.01 -5.92 6.08
N GLN A 77 1.16 -6.31 5.58
CA GLN A 77 2.43 -5.73 5.95
C GLN A 77 2.74 -4.56 5.02
N VAL A 78 3.15 -3.44 5.60
CA VAL A 78 3.52 -2.22 4.88
C VAL A 78 4.93 -1.88 5.29
N ARG A 79 5.80 -1.64 4.31
CA ARG A 79 7.14 -1.10 4.56
C ARG A 79 7.03 0.42 4.67
N GLN A 80 7.51 0.98 5.77
CA GLN A 80 7.65 2.42 5.86
C GLN A 80 8.88 2.83 5.05
N ILE A 81 8.67 3.53 3.94
CA ILE A 81 9.76 4.26 3.30
C ILE A 81 9.98 5.50 4.16
N THR A 82 10.94 5.45 5.07
CA THR A 82 11.45 6.65 5.73
C THR A 82 12.15 7.48 4.66
N GLU A 83 11.76 8.75 4.50
CA GLU A 83 12.45 9.72 3.63
C GLU A 83 13.86 10.01 4.17
N GLU A 84 14.76 9.05 4.08
CA GLU A 84 16.21 9.23 4.20
C GLU A 84 16.89 8.77 2.92
N GLN A 85 16.38 9.21 1.77
CA GLN A 85 17.20 9.32 0.57
C GLN A 85 16.99 10.71 -0.02
N GLY A 86 17.64 11.70 0.59
CA GLY A 86 18.11 12.89 -0.10
C GLY A 86 19.21 12.54 -1.12
N GLY A 87 18.95 11.53 -1.95
CA GLY A 87 19.76 11.19 -3.10
C GLY A 87 19.32 12.11 -4.23
N GLU A 88 20.10 13.16 -4.47
CA GLU A 88 20.04 14.01 -5.64
C GLU A 88 19.80 13.15 -6.90
N LEU A 89 18.68 13.39 -7.60
CA LEU A 89 18.42 12.77 -8.89
C LEU A 89 19.54 13.22 -9.85
N PRO A 90 20.27 12.31 -10.52
CA PRO A 90 21.22 12.72 -11.53
C PRO A 90 20.44 13.33 -12.71
N PHE A 91 20.83 14.55 -13.08
CA PHE A 91 20.33 15.30 -14.23
C PHE A 91 20.73 14.66 -15.57
#